data_AF-A0A349BN29-F1
#
_entry.id   AF-A0A349BN29-F1
#
_cell.length_a   1.000
_cell.length_b   1.000
_cell.length_c   1.000
_cell.angle_alpha   90.00
_cell.angle_beta   90.00
_cell.angle_gamma   90.00
#
_symmetry.space_group_name_H-M   'P 1'
#
loop_
_entity.id
_entity.type
_entity.pdbx_description
1 polymer ?
#
loop_
_entity_poly.entity_id
_entity_poly.type
_entity_poly.pdbx_seq_one_letter_code
_entity_poly.pdbx_strand_id
1 'polypeptide(L)'
;MEQDRDVDKMNPRTLIPYINNFQNTTVAIIGDIIADHYIWGKVERISPEAPVPIVDVNKENFMLGGAGNVANNILSLGGSIIIGGVVGNDEMGEWIINTLRTQGVDTTGIAVE
;
A
#
# COMPACT_ATOMS: atom_id res chain seq x y z
N MET A 1 -26.62 -28.13 12.82
CA MET A 1 -26.51 -27.69 11.42
C MET A 1 -26.79 -26.20 11.44
N GLU A 2 -25.85 -25.26 11.42
CA GLU A 2 -24.39 -25.23 11.28
C GLU A 2 -23.75 -24.81 12.61
N GLN A 3 -22.74 -25.55 13.06
CA GLN A 3 -21.83 -25.08 14.11
C GLN A 3 -20.79 -24.19 13.44
N ASP A 4 -20.65 -22.97 13.98
CA ASP A 4 -19.47 -22.10 13.85
C ASP A 4 -18.19 -22.94 13.75
N ARG A 5 -17.66 -23.07 12.53
CA ARG A 5 -16.35 -23.67 12.30
C ARG A 5 -15.30 -22.58 12.43
N ASP A 6 -14.46 -22.74 13.44
CA ASP A 6 -13.04 -22.38 13.42
C ASP A 6 -12.67 -20.88 13.32
N VAL A 7 -13.26 -20.04 14.17
CA VAL A 7 -12.49 -18.94 14.75
C VAL A 7 -12.07 -19.33 16.17
N ASP A 8 -11.55 -20.56 16.29
CA ASP A 8 -10.80 -20.95 17.49
C ASP A 8 -9.56 -20.06 17.55
N LYS A 9 -9.29 -19.51 18.73
CA LYS A 9 -8.39 -18.37 18.94
C LYS A 9 -7.01 -18.67 18.35
N MET A 10 -6.70 -18.03 17.21
CA MET A 10 -5.41 -18.18 16.53
C MET A 10 -4.29 -17.84 17.53
N ASN A 11 -3.59 -18.87 18.01
CA ASN A 11 -2.51 -18.71 18.96
C ASN A 11 -1.33 -18.07 18.20
N PRO A 12 -0.82 -16.88 18.58
CA PRO A 12 0.25 -16.22 17.84
C PRO A 12 1.50 -17.10 17.62
N ARG A 13 1.74 -18.07 18.51
CA ARG A 13 2.85 -19.03 18.36
C ARG A 13 2.71 -19.95 17.16
N THR A 14 1.49 -20.24 16.69
CA THR A 14 1.28 -21.06 15.49
C THR A 14 1.60 -20.30 14.21
N LEU A 15 1.71 -18.97 14.25
CA LEU A 15 1.99 -18.12 13.08
C LEU A 15 3.49 -17.89 12.86
N ILE A 16 4.30 -17.97 13.92
CA ILE A 16 5.75 -17.74 13.85
C ILE A 16 6.43 -18.55 12.74
N PRO A 17 6.17 -19.86 12.57
CA PRO A 17 6.81 -20.63 11.50
C PRO A 17 6.46 -20.12 10.10
N TYR A 18 5.22 -19.68 9.88
CA TYR A 18 4.77 -19.15 8.59
C TYR A 18 5.37 -17.77 8.30
N ILE A 19 5.42 -16.90 9.32
CA ILE A 19 6.06 -15.58 9.22
C ILE A 19 7.54 -15.75 8.86
N ASN A 20 8.26 -16.65 9.55
CA ASN A 20 9.67 -16.90 9.27
C ASN A 20 9.92 -17.45 7.86
N ASN A 21 8.92 -18.13 7.26
CA ASN A 21 9.04 -18.67 5.91
C ASN A 21 8.82 -17.64 4.80
N PHE A 22 8.40 -16.40 5.12
CA PHE A 22 8.20 -15.37 4.09
C PHE A 22 9.46 -15.08 3.29
N GLN A 23 10.64 -15.15 3.93
CA GLN A 23 11.94 -14.96 3.25
C GLN A 23 12.16 -15.89 2.04
N ASN A 24 11.49 -17.04 2.02
CA ASN A 24 11.57 -18.03 0.95
C ASN A 24 10.29 -18.06 0.09
N THR A 25 9.39 -17.10 0.27
CA THR A 25 8.08 -17.07 -0.38
C THR A 25 8.03 -15.95 -1.41
N THR A 26 7.52 -16.26 -2.60
CA THR A 26 7.18 -15.26 -3.61
C THR A 26 5.66 -15.12 -3.68
N VAL A 27 5.15 -13.89 -3.58
CA VAL A 27 3.72 -13.58 -3.61
C VAL A 27 3.38 -12.81 -4.87
N ALA A 28 2.43 -13.32 -5.66
CA ALA A 28 1.87 -12.59 -6.79
C ALA A 28 0.73 -11.67 -6.31
N ILE A 29 0.83 -10.38 -6.61
CA ILE A 29 -0.14 -9.34 -6.24
C ILE A 29 -0.71 -8.77 -7.54
N ILE A 30 -2.02 -8.88 -7.73
CA ILE A 30 -2.72 -8.34 -8.89
C ILE A 30 -3.84 -7.43 -8.38
N GLY A 31 -3.82 -6.16 -8.77
CA GLY A 31 -4.85 -5.21 -8.38
C GLY A 31 -4.43 -3.76 -8.56
N ASP A 32 -5.24 -2.87 -8.01
CA ASP A 32 -5.06 -1.43 -8.17
C ASP A 32 -3.84 -0.94 -7.39
N ILE A 33 -2.92 -0.30 -8.11
CA ILE A 33 -1.74 0.33 -7.53
C ILE A 33 -2.05 1.82 -7.45
N ILE A 34 -2.28 2.31 -6.24
CA ILE A 34 -2.67 3.69 -5.99
C ILE A 34 -1.62 4.38 -5.15
N ALA A 35 -1.60 5.71 -5.19
CA ALA A 35 -0.79 6.53 -4.33
C ALA A 35 -1.68 7.24 -3.31
N ASP A 36 -1.42 7.01 -2.04
CA ASP A 36 -2.10 7.68 -0.94
C ASP A 36 -1.38 9.00 -0.65
N HIS A 37 -2.10 10.12 -0.80
CA HIS A 37 -1.56 11.46 -0.55
C HIS A 37 -2.00 11.95 0.84
N TYR A 38 -1.03 12.12 1.74
CA TYR A 38 -1.25 12.66 3.08
C TYR A 38 -0.85 14.13 3.13
N ILE A 39 -1.84 14.97 3.43
CA ILE A 39 -1.67 16.42 3.61
C ILE A 39 -1.78 16.72 5.11
N TRP A 40 -0.73 17.29 5.70
CA TRP A 40 -0.74 17.76 7.08
C TRP A 40 -0.70 19.28 7.12
N GLY A 41 -1.55 19.83 7.97
CA GLY A 41 -1.68 21.27 8.13
C GLY A 41 -2.43 21.61 9.41
N LYS A 42 -2.49 22.91 9.70
CA LYS A 42 -3.29 23.44 10.81
C LYS A 42 -4.56 24.07 10.26
N VAL A 43 -5.65 23.95 11.00
CA VAL A 43 -6.90 24.64 10.70
C VAL A 43 -7.06 25.77 11.71
N GLU A 44 -6.88 27.01 11.24
CA GLU A 44 -6.95 28.20 12.10
C GLU A 44 -8.18 29.07 11.80
N ARG A 45 -8.79 28.92 10.62
CA ARG A 45 -9.94 29.74 10.20
C ARG A 45 -10.92 28.99 9.29
N ILE A 46 -12.13 29.54 9.18
CA ILE A 46 -13.17 29.14 8.22
C ILE A 46 -13.07 30.06 6.99
N SER A 47 -13.36 29.52 5.81
CA SER A 47 -13.39 30.29 4.57
C SER A 47 -14.49 31.36 4.60
N PRO A 48 -14.22 32.60 4.16
CA PRO A 48 -15.25 33.62 3.99
C PRO A 48 -16.20 33.34 2.81
N GLU A 49 -15.83 32.48 1.87
CA GLU A 49 -16.60 32.11 0.66
C GLU A 49 -17.58 30.96 0.90
N ALA A 50 -17.26 30.04 1.82
CA ALA A 50 -18.10 28.90 2.17
C ALA A 50 -17.81 28.41 3.60
N PRO A 51 -18.76 27.74 4.30
CA PRO A 51 -18.58 27.26 5.67
C PRO A 51 -17.70 26.01 5.73
N VAL A 52 -16.49 26.08 5.20
CA VAL A 52 -15.49 25.01 5.16
C VAL A 52 -14.19 25.47 5.83
N PRO A 53 -13.49 24.59 6.56
CA PRO A 53 -12.20 24.92 7.15
C PRO A 53 -11.13 25.16 6.09
N ILE A 54 -10.25 26.13 6.33
CA ILE A 54 -9.03 26.32 5.53
C ILE A 54 -7.88 25.59 6.23
N VAL A 55 -7.25 24.67 5.53
CA VAL A 55 -6.04 23.98 5.98
C VAL A 55 -4.82 24.76 5.50
N ASP A 56 -4.01 25.25 6.44
CA ASP A 56 -2.67 25.78 6.14
C ASP A 56 -1.68 24.61 6.09
N VAL A 57 -1.38 24.16 4.87
CA VAL A 57 -0.57 22.97 4.60
C VAL A 57 0.89 23.25 4.89
N ASN A 58 1.51 22.40 5.72
CA ASN A 58 2.93 22.52 6.07
C ASN A 58 3.76 21.30 5.66
N LYS A 59 3.10 20.18 5.31
CA LYS A 59 3.77 18.96 4.89
C LYS A 59 2.85 18.11 4.04
N GLU A 60 3.42 17.49 3.03
CA GLU A 60 2.76 16.54 2.13
C GLU A 60 3.66 15.31 1.96
N ASN A 61 3.08 14.11 1.99
CA ASN A 61 3.79 12.87 1.66
C ASN A 61 2.90 11.96 0.80
N PHE A 62 3.55 11.23 -0.10
CA PHE A 62 2.93 10.13 -0.83
C PHE A 62 3.37 8.78 -0.26
N MET A 63 2.44 7.82 -0.25
CA MET A 63 2.72 6.41 0.09
C MET A 63 2.08 5.49 -0.95
N LEU A 64 2.67 4.30 -1.15
CA LEU A 64 2.05 3.26 -1.96
C LEU A 64 0.81 2.72 -1.23
N GLY A 65 -0.35 2.87 -1.86
CA GLY A 65 -1.63 2.35 -1.40
C GLY A 65 -2.06 1.12 -2.20
N GLY A 66 -3.22 0.55 -1.85
CA GLY A 66 -3.81 -0.60 -2.55
C GLY A 66 -2.84 -1.79 -2.64
N ALA A 67 -2.64 -2.32 -3.85
CA ALA A 67 -1.68 -3.40 -4.13
C ALA A 67 -0.24 -3.02 -3.75
N GLY A 68 0.13 -1.74 -3.83
CA GLY A 68 1.43 -1.24 -3.39
C GLY A 68 1.63 -1.32 -1.87
N ASN A 69 0.57 -1.17 -1.07
CA ASN A 69 0.66 -1.37 0.38
C ASN A 69 0.80 -2.87 0.73
N VAL A 70 0.13 -3.76 -0.02
CA VAL A 70 0.32 -5.20 0.12
C VAL A 70 1.75 -5.59 -0.22
N ALA A 71 2.32 -5.03 -1.30
CA ALA A 71 3.73 -5.20 -1.66
C ALA A 71 4.67 -4.81 -0.51
N ASN A 72 4.47 -3.63 0.09
CA ASN A 72 5.25 -3.18 1.25
C ASN A 72 5.19 -4.19 2.41
N ASN A 73 4.01 -4.74 2.71
CA ASN A 73 3.87 -5.74 3.78
C ASN A 73 4.68 -7.00 3.50
N ILE A 74 4.61 -7.56 2.28
CA ILE A 74 5.36 -8.78 1.95
C ILE A 74 6.87 -8.53 1.99
N LEU A 75 7.33 -7.42 1.40
CA LEU A 75 8.74 -7.03 1.41
C LEU A 75 9.27 -6.82 2.84
N SER A 76 8.45 -6.23 3.74
CA SER A 76 8.82 -6.03 5.14
C SER A 76 9.06 -7.34 5.92
N LEU A 77 8.40 -8.43 5.48
CA LEU A 77 8.59 -9.78 6.02
C LEU A 77 9.77 -10.52 5.36
N GLY A 78 10.49 -9.86 4.44
CA GLY A 78 11.61 -10.40 3.69
C GLY A 78 11.21 -11.25 2.49
N GLY A 79 9.92 -11.32 2.16
CA GLY A 79 9.45 -12.06 1.00
C GLY A 79 9.70 -11.35 -0.32
N SER A 80 9.56 -12.12 -1.40
CA SER A 80 9.63 -11.61 -2.77
C SER A 80 8.24 -11.37 -3.33
N ILE A 81 8.10 -10.47 -4.29
CA ILE A 81 6.81 -10.19 -4.93
C ILE A 81 6.91 -10.20 -6.45
N ILE A 82 5.79 -10.51 -7.09
CA ILE A 82 5.49 -10.21 -8.48
C ILE A 82 4.25 -9.33 -8.43
N ILE A 83 4.28 -8.14 -9.04
CA ILE A 83 3.16 -7.21 -9.01
C ILE A 83 2.64 -6.94 -10.42
N GLY A 84 1.32 -6.93 -10.56
CA GLY A 84 0.64 -6.58 -11.79
C GLY A 84 -0.54 -5.65 -11.54
N GLY A 85 -0.74 -4.71 -12.46
CA GLY A 85 -1.76 -3.69 -12.37
C GLY A 85 -1.64 -2.68 -13.51
N VAL A 86 -2.38 -1.58 -13.40
CA VAL A 86 -2.34 -0.47 -14.36
C VAL A 86 -2.07 0.81 -13.58
N VAL A 87 -1.22 1.67 -14.14
CA VAL A 87 -0.99 3.04 -13.65
C VAL A 87 -1.16 4.02 -14.80
N GLY A 88 -1.47 5.28 -14.48
CA GLY A 88 -1.57 6.34 -15.49
C GLY A 88 -0.22 6.72 -16.09
N ASN A 89 -0.23 7.20 -17.32
CA ASN A 89 0.90 7.86 -17.98
C ASN A 89 1.04 9.31 -17.50
N ASP A 90 1.21 9.47 -16.18
CA ASP A 90 1.36 10.75 -15.50
C ASP A 90 2.44 10.69 -14.41
N GLU A 91 2.69 11.82 -13.78
CA GLU A 91 3.69 11.96 -12.72
C GLU A 91 3.46 10.97 -11.57
N MET A 92 2.20 10.65 -11.24
CA MET A 92 1.89 9.72 -10.17
C MET A 92 2.17 8.28 -10.57
N GLY A 93 1.86 7.88 -11.81
CA GLY A 93 2.24 6.59 -12.34
C GLY A 93 3.76 6.40 -12.40
N GLU A 94 4.50 7.42 -12.83
CA GLU A 94 5.97 7.42 -12.77
C GLU A 94 6.48 7.29 -11.34
N TRP A 95 5.90 8.04 -10.40
CA TRP A 95 6.26 7.97 -8.98
C TRP A 95 6.02 6.58 -8.39
N ILE A 96 4.90 5.94 -8.71
CA ILE A 96 4.57 4.57 -8.27
C ILE A 96 5.62 3.58 -8.79
N ILE A 97 5.89 3.59 -10.09
CA ILE A 97 6.85 2.68 -10.73
C ILE A 97 8.24 2.86 -10.14
N ASN A 98 8.68 4.10 -10.00
CA ASN A 98 10.00 4.40 -9.44
C ASN A 98 10.09 3.97 -7.97
N THR A 99 9.06 4.22 -7.16
CA THR A 99 9.03 3.79 -5.76
C THR A 99 9.16 2.27 -5.65
N LEU A 100 8.39 1.50 -6.42
CA LEU A 100 8.48 0.03 -6.44
C LEU A 100 9.89 -0.43 -6.88
N ARG A 101 10.46 0.18 -7.93
CA ARG A 101 11.82 -0.16 -8.39
C ARG A 101 12.89 0.12 -7.33
N THR A 102 12.78 1.22 -6.58
CA THR A 102 13.74 1.52 -5.49
C THR A 102 13.68 0.50 -4.36
N GLN A 103 12.55 -0.19 -4.20
CA GLN A 103 12.38 -1.31 -3.27
C GLN A 103 12.85 -2.66 -3.84
N GLY A 104 13.40 -2.68 -5.07
CA GLY A 104 13.88 -3.89 -5.73
C GLY A 104 12.79 -4.73 -6.39
N VAL A 105 11.59 -4.16 -6.59
CA VAL A 105 10.46 -4.86 -7.19
C VAL A 105 10.54 -4.81 -8.72
N ASP A 106 10.32 -5.96 -9.36
CA ASP A 106 10.10 -6.00 -10.81
C ASP A 106 8.73 -5.40 -11.16
N THR A 107 8.75 -4.40 -12.05
CA THR A 107 7.59 -3.61 -12.47
C THR A 107 7.11 -3.97 -13.87
N THR A 108 7.68 -5.01 -14.50
CA THR A 108 7.29 -5.47 -15.85
C THR A 108 5.82 -5.90 -15.95
N GLY A 109 5.21 -6.30 -14.84
CA GLY A 109 3.79 -6.65 -14.77
C GLY A 109 2.83 -5.45 -14.71
N ILE A 110 3.34 -4.22 -14.64
CA ILE A 110 2.54 -3.00 -14.56
C ILE A 110 2.40 -2.37 -15.95
N ALA A 111 1.15 -2.24 -16.42
CA ALA A 111 0.84 -1.50 -17.64
C ALA A 111 0.75 0.01 -17.35
N VAL A 112 1.15 0.82 -18.33
CA VAL A 112 1.03 2.28 -18.29
C VAL A 112 0.04 2.71 -19.37
N GLU A 113 -1.00 3.45 -18.97
CA GLU A 113 -2.08 3.94 -19.85
C GLU A 113 -2.24 5.46 -19.84
#